data_AF-A0A832J4N0-F1
#
_entry.id   AF-A0A832J4N0-F1
#
_cell.length_a   1.000
_cell.length_b   1.000
_cell.length_c   1.000
_cell.angle_alpha   90.00
_cell.angle_beta   90.00
_cell.angle_gamma   90.00
#
_symmetry.space_group_name_H-M   'P 1'
#
loop_
_entity.id
_entity.type
_entity.pdbx_description
1 polymer ?
#
loop_
_entity_poly.entity_id
_entity_poly.type
_entity_poly.pdbx_seq_one_letter_code
_entity_poly.pdbx_strand_id
1 'polypeptide(L)'
;MRRNENNTRVFQGKPLVKDMAEAAAKIKTLDLSSRQQERWQAILAALIEQGDKHGFSADELASLAQFASSAGDPARQSETERVIRTLDDMAREGLISKETTLSAYIRYKVVNSSKELLDLICRLEKDFLEILELAAPDEELETPLVIDLRQVNQQLLDQGHGKSSPQALNYLLHGLSRDGKGLAGKQGSISLRVRGSNRYSILLHRDWLTMRKTVQIRQVAAQVAMKVILDAIPPSANKNASLLVEFSLEQVMAGLRRNLNLLPKLKDPLAAAERAITFLHEQKIIILQQGLAVFRQAMTISINPEAKGRRYTQKDYAPLQTHYQERNFQIHVMNEYARRALDKLSAAKGFVASYFNDEKDDFVRRFFPGKEEFLKHATSEQSYLRIVDELKNAKQQAIVSTKADSNMLVLAGPGSGKTRSVAHRVAFLLRVNRIRPQAILVLCFNRSAVFSLRRKMRELVGREMSRVTTLTFHGLALRLTGRSLATAQNRRRNDDIDFRAIIKDAIALLKGQKDVVGLGDGLPRDTLIGRYSHILVDEYQDI
;
A
#
# COMPACT_ATOMS: atom_id res chain seq x y z
N MET A 1 -9.36 -5.73 -20.53
CA MET A 1 -9.49 -5.28 -19.12
C MET A 1 -10.93 -4.82 -18.97
N ARG A 2 -11.76 -5.47 -18.15
CA ARG A 2 -13.11 -4.97 -17.88
C ARG A 2 -13.05 -4.15 -16.60
N ARG A 3 -13.43 -2.88 -16.70
CA ARG A 3 -13.59 -1.99 -15.54
C ARG A 3 -15.01 -2.21 -15.04
N ASN A 4 -15.14 -3.07 -14.04
CA ASN A 4 -16.38 -3.21 -13.31
C ASN A 4 -16.17 -2.56 -11.94
N GLU A 5 -17.03 -1.60 -11.61
CA GLU A 5 -17.24 -1.23 -10.23
C GLU A 5 -17.68 -2.50 -9.50
N ASN A 6 -17.03 -2.80 -8.36
CA ASN A 6 -17.44 -3.94 -7.56
C ASN A 6 -18.90 -3.77 -7.21
N ASN A 7 -19.74 -4.67 -7.70
CA ASN A 7 -21.04 -4.85 -7.09
C ASN A 7 -20.80 -5.46 -5.71
N THR A 8 -20.98 -4.61 -4.70
CA THR A 8 -20.71 -4.90 -3.30
C THR A 8 -21.53 -6.11 -2.87
N ARG A 9 -20.87 -7.23 -2.60
CA ARG A 9 -21.51 -8.36 -1.91
C ARG A 9 -21.57 -8.04 -0.43
N VAL A 10 -22.71 -7.50 0.01
CA VAL A 10 -23.05 -7.32 1.42
C VAL A 10 -24.27 -8.18 1.68
N PHE A 11 -24.06 -9.33 2.33
CA PHE A 11 -25.17 -10.14 2.80
C PHE A 11 -25.67 -9.58 4.13
N GLN A 12 -26.98 -9.33 4.21
CA GLN A 12 -27.69 -8.94 5.43
C GLN A 12 -28.77 -9.99 5.70
N GLY A 13 -28.38 -11.11 6.33
CA GLY A 13 -29.25 -11.77 7.30
C GLY A 13 -29.53 -13.25 7.19
N LYS A 14 -29.63 -13.91 8.36
CA LYS A 14 -30.05 -15.30 8.49
C LYS A 14 -31.55 -15.40 8.74
N PRO A 15 -32.28 -16.38 8.16
CA PRO A 15 -33.68 -16.57 8.48
C PRO A 15 -33.86 -16.92 9.97
N LEU A 16 -34.75 -16.20 10.66
CA LEU A 16 -35.10 -16.43 12.06
C LEU A 16 -36.31 -17.38 12.21
N VAL A 17 -36.73 -17.99 11.11
CA VAL A 17 -37.86 -18.92 10.97
C VAL A 17 -37.35 -20.33 10.70
N LYS A 18 -37.98 -21.34 11.30
CA LYS A 18 -37.51 -22.73 11.20
C LYS A 18 -37.84 -23.39 9.88
N ASP A 19 -38.96 -23.00 9.27
CA ASP A 19 -39.43 -23.54 8.00
C ASP A 19 -40.27 -22.50 7.22
N MET A 20 -40.60 -22.84 5.97
CA MET A 20 -41.42 -21.99 5.11
C MET A 20 -42.88 -21.86 5.61
N ALA A 21 -43.36 -22.77 6.47
CA ALA A 21 -44.72 -22.71 7.01
C ALA A 21 -44.82 -21.63 8.11
N GLU A 22 -43.83 -21.55 9.00
CA GLU A 22 -43.69 -20.48 10.00
C GLU A 22 -43.47 -19.13 9.32
N ALA A 23 -42.64 -19.09 8.27
CA ALA A 23 -42.43 -17.90 7.44
C ALA A 23 -43.74 -17.39 6.85
N ALA A 24 -44.52 -18.26 6.21
CA ALA A 24 -45.79 -17.90 5.59
C ALA A 24 -46.84 -17.44 6.62
N ALA A 25 -46.87 -18.03 7.81
CA ALA A 25 -47.77 -17.63 8.88
C ALA A 25 -47.46 -16.21 9.39
N LYS A 26 -46.18 -15.89 9.62
CA LYS A 26 -45.74 -14.55 10.03
C LYS A 26 -45.93 -13.50 8.93
N ILE A 27 -45.69 -13.85 7.67
CA ILE A 27 -45.91 -12.93 6.53
C ILE A 27 -47.41 -12.62 6.36
N LYS A 28 -48.31 -13.60 6.58
CA LYS A 28 -49.76 -13.38 6.52
C LYS A 28 -50.30 -12.46 7.62
N THR A 29 -49.61 -12.36 8.75
CA THR A 29 -49.99 -11.42 9.83
C THR A 29 -49.58 -9.98 9.54
N LEU A 30 -48.77 -9.74 8.51
CA LEU A 30 -48.32 -8.41 8.09
C LEU A 30 -49.22 -7.88 6.95
N ASP A 31 -49.61 -6.60 7.05
CA ASP A 31 -50.45 -5.90 6.05
C ASP A 31 -49.63 -5.55 4.79
N LEU A 32 -49.16 -6.58 4.09
CA LEU A 32 -48.31 -6.48 2.90
C LEU A 32 -49.13 -6.78 1.64
N SER A 33 -48.87 -6.05 0.56
CA SER A 33 -49.42 -6.38 -0.77
C SER A 33 -49.05 -7.81 -1.20
N SER A 34 -49.91 -8.48 -1.96
CA SER A 34 -49.69 -9.87 -2.42
C SER A 34 -48.32 -10.06 -3.09
N ARG A 35 -47.86 -9.06 -3.85
CA ARG A 35 -46.55 -9.08 -4.50
C ARG A 35 -45.37 -8.93 -3.54
N GLN A 36 -45.51 -8.13 -2.48
CA GLN A 36 -44.48 -8.05 -1.43
C GLN A 36 -44.41 -9.37 -0.67
N GLN A 37 -45.56 -10.01 -0.38
CA GLN A 37 -45.58 -11.32 0.25
C GLN A 37 -44.85 -12.38 -0.61
N GLU A 38 -45.08 -12.38 -1.92
CA GLU A 38 -44.35 -13.25 -2.87
C GLU A 38 -42.84 -12.98 -2.88
N ARG A 39 -42.42 -11.70 -2.85
CA ARG A 39 -40.99 -11.32 -2.77
C ARG A 39 -40.34 -11.79 -1.48
N TRP A 40 -41.01 -11.65 -0.34
CA TRP A 40 -40.49 -12.07 0.98
C TRP A 40 -40.38 -13.60 1.06
N GLN A 41 -41.38 -14.32 0.53
CA GLN A 41 -41.35 -15.78 0.44
C GLN A 41 -40.24 -16.29 -0.50
N ALA A 42 -40.01 -15.61 -1.63
CA ALA A 42 -38.94 -15.98 -2.57
C ALA A 42 -37.54 -15.81 -1.95
N ILE A 43 -37.31 -14.70 -1.22
CA ILE A 43 -36.05 -14.51 -0.47
C ILE A 43 -35.90 -15.58 0.62
N LEU A 44 -36.92 -15.84 1.43
CA LEU A 44 -36.83 -16.86 2.49
C LEU A 44 -36.64 -18.27 1.94
N ALA A 45 -37.28 -18.62 0.83
CA ALA A 45 -37.09 -19.91 0.17
C ALA A 45 -35.64 -20.06 -0.31
N ALA A 46 -35.09 -19.04 -0.96
CA ALA A 46 -33.68 -19.04 -1.39
C ALA A 46 -32.72 -19.17 -0.19
N LEU A 47 -33.02 -18.49 0.92
CA LEU A 47 -32.23 -18.55 2.15
C LEU A 47 -32.30 -19.92 2.85
N ILE A 48 -33.47 -20.57 2.86
CA ILE A 48 -33.68 -21.87 3.52
C ILE A 48 -33.11 -23.02 2.67
N GLU A 49 -33.22 -22.94 1.34
CA GLU A 49 -32.76 -23.99 0.41
C GLU A 49 -31.23 -24.14 0.38
N GLN A 50 -30.48 -23.04 0.47
CA GLN A 50 -29.01 -23.09 0.50
C GLN A 50 -28.41 -23.36 1.90
N GLY A 51 -29.18 -23.17 2.96
CA GLY A 51 -28.76 -23.34 4.35
C GLY A 51 -27.66 -22.38 4.79
N ASP A 52 -27.06 -22.63 5.97
CA ASP A 52 -26.07 -21.76 6.64
C ASP A 52 -24.73 -21.57 5.91
N LYS A 53 -24.53 -22.17 4.73
CA LYS A 53 -23.19 -22.32 4.13
C LYS A 53 -22.80 -21.24 3.12
N HIS A 54 -23.73 -20.44 2.59
CA HIS A 54 -23.45 -19.40 1.59
C HIS A 54 -24.40 -18.21 1.74
N GLY A 55 -23.87 -16.97 1.75
CA GLY A 55 -24.66 -15.74 1.67
C GLY A 55 -24.94 -15.33 0.22
N PHE A 56 -26.02 -14.59 -0.01
CA PHE A 56 -26.42 -14.07 -1.33
C PHE A 56 -25.93 -12.64 -1.59
N SER A 57 -25.67 -12.30 -2.85
CA SER A 57 -25.54 -10.90 -3.28
C SER A 57 -26.89 -10.30 -3.67
N ALA A 58 -26.99 -8.96 -3.58
CA ALA A 58 -28.21 -8.25 -3.96
C ALA A 58 -28.60 -8.47 -5.44
N ASP A 59 -27.62 -8.74 -6.32
CA ASP A 59 -27.89 -9.05 -7.74
C ASP A 59 -28.38 -10.49 -7.95
N GLU A 60 -27.85 -11.45 -7.19
CA GLU A 60 -28.32 -12.85 -7.25
C GLU A 60 -29.79 -12.94 -6.79
N LEU A 61 -30.15 -12.21 -5.74
CA LEU A 61 -31.56 -12.09 -5.31
C LEU A 61 -32.40 -11.27 -6.30
N ALA A 62 -31.82 -10.27 -6.97
CA ALA A 62 -32.52 -9.48 -7.99
C ALA A 62 -32.86 -10.30 -9.25
N SER A 63 -32.13 -11.40 -9.51
CA SER A 63 -32.39 -12.31 -10.63
C SER A 63 -33.63 -13.19 -10.45
N LEU A 64 -34.23 -13.21 -9.26
CA LEU A 64 -35.48 -13.93 -8.99
C LEU A 64 -36.65 -13.27 -9.76
N ALA A 65 -37.50 -14.10 -10.37
CA ALA A 65 -38.61 -13.64 -11.22
C ALA A 65 -39.57 -12.66 -10.50
N GLN A 66 -39.67 -12.74 -9.19
CA GLN A 66 -40.51 -11.91 -8.32
C GLN A 66 -39.98 -10.45 -8.18
N PHE A 67 -38.71 -10.20 -8.50
CA PHE A 67 -38.08 -8.88 -8.49
C PHE A 67 -38.08 -8.17 -9.85
N ALA A 68 -38.50 -8.86 -10.92
CA ALA A 68 -38.65 -8.28 -12.25
C ALA A 68 -39.59 -7.05 -12.26
N SER A 69 -39.22 -6.04 -13.06
CA SER A 69 -39.94 -4.77 -13.20
C SER A 69 -41.36 -4.92 -13.76
N SER A 70 -42.33 -4.16 -13.22
CA SER A 70 -43.74 -4.21 -13.62
C SER A 70 -44.43 -2.85 -13.52
N ALA A 71 -45.58 -2.71 -14.18
CA ALA A 71 -46.37 -1.47 -14.33
C ALA A 71 -46.80 -0.74 -13.03
N GLY A 72 -46.56 -1.30 -11.84
CA GLY A 72 -46.87 -0.68 -10.54
C GLY A 72 -45.64 -0.32 -9.69
N ASP A 73 -44.42 -0.60 -10.16
CA ASP A 73 -43.19 -0.23 -9.46
C ASP A 73 -42.75 1.20 -9.84
N PRO A 74 -42.12 1.98 -8.94
CA PRO A 74 -41.64 3.32 -9.24
C PRO A 74 -40.60 3.30 -10.39
N ALA A 75 -40.83 4.09 -11.45
CA ALA A 75 -40.04 4.09 -12.69
C ALA A 75 -38.53 4.44 -12.53
N ARG A 76 -38.07 4.77 -11.32
CA ARG A 76 -36.67 5.14 -11.01
C ARG A 76 -35.92 4.12 -10.15
N GLN A 77 -36.55 3.02 -9.73
CA GLN A 77 -35.93 2.08 -8.78
C GLN A 77 -35.37 0.82 -9.48
N SER A 78 -34.07 0.59 -9.33
CA SER A 78 -33.41 -0.62 -9.85
C SER A 78 -33.89 -1.89 -9.10
N GLU A 79 -33.72 -3.06 -9.72
CA GLU A 79 -34.13 -4.35 -9.13
C GLU A 79 -33.30 -4.66 -7.86
N THR A 80 -32.00 -4.31 -7.87
CA THR A 80 -31.10 -4.41 -6.72
C THR A 80 -31.52 -3.50 -5.55
N GLU A 81 -31.97 -2.26 -5.81
CA GLU A 81 -32.49 -1.37 -4.76
C GLU A 81 -33.80 -1.88 -4.15
N ARG A 82 -34.62 -2.61 -4.91
CA ARG A 82 -35.84 -3.25 -4.40
C ARG A 82 -35.50 -4.39 -3.45
N VAL A 83 -34.51 -5.23 -3.80
CA VAL A 83 -34.02 -6.30 -2.93
C VAL A 83 -33.51 -5.74 -1.60
N ILE A 84 -32.66 -4.70 -1.64
CA ILE A 84 -32.09 -4.11 -0.42
C ILE A 84 -33.18 -3.56 0.51
N ARG A 85 -34.19 -2.89 -0.04
CA ARG A 85 -35.33 -2.38 0.74
C ARG A 85 -36.14 -3.51 1.35
N THR A 86 -36.44 -4.55 0.57
CA THR A 86 -37.18 -5.73 1.05
C THR A 86 -36.43 -6.43 2.17
N LEU A 87 -35.10 -6.57 2.08
CA LEU A 87 -34.29 -7.13 3.17
C LEU A 87 -34.32 -6.27 4.44
N ASP A 88 -34.25 -4.94 4.34
CA ASP A 88 -34.34 -4.07 5.52
C ASP A 88 -35.74 -4.15 6.17
N ASP A 89 -36.80 -4.23 5.37
CA ASP A 89 -38.18 -4.40 5.87
C ASP A 89 -38.36 -5.77 6.56
N MET A 90 -37.84 -6.86 5.96
CA MET A 90 -37.86 -8.20 6.55
C MET A 90 -37.05 -8.28 7.86
N ALA A 91 -35.95 -7.53 7.97
CA ALA A 91 -35.14 -7.46 9.18
C ALA A 91 -35.87 -6.69 10.30
N ARG A 92 -36.62 -5.63 9.97
CA ARG A 92 -37.45 -4.88 10.94
C ARG A 92 -38.56 -5.75 11.53
N GLU A 93 -39.17 -6.59 10.71
CA GLU A 93 -40.24 -7.51 11.12
C GLU A 93 -39.72 -8.81 11.75
N GLY A 94 -38.41 -8.93 11.98
CA GLY A 94 -37.81 -10.07 12.69
C GLY A 94 -37.85 -11.40 11.93
N LEU A 95 -37.99 -11.37 10.61
CA LEU A 95 -37.95 -12.57 9.75
C LEU A 95 -36.52 -12.98 9.38
N ILE A 96 -35.63 -12.01 9.30
CA ILE A 96 -34.20 -12.24 9.08
C ILE A 96 -33.38 -11.49 10.15
N SER A 97 -32.27 -12.07 10.61
CA SER A 97 -31.35 -11.40 11.50
C SER A 97 -30.58 -10.33 10.73
N LYS A 98 -30.25 -9.19 11.34
CA LYS A 98 -29.34 -8.21 10.72
C LYS A 98 -27.89 -8.55 11.10
N GLU A 99 -27.45 -9.79 10.84
CA GLU A 99 -26.08 -10.20 11.16
C GLU A 99 -25.10 -9.76 10.07
N THR A 100 -24.10 -8.98 10.46
CA THR A 100 -23.01 -8.63 9.55
C THR A 100 -22.01 -9.78 9.52
N THR A 101 -22.20 -10.70 8.58
CA THR A 101 -21.27 -11.81 8.34
C THR A 101 -20.00 -11.31 7.64
N LEU A 102 -18.86 -11.79 8.13
CA LEU A 102 -17.52 -11.41 7.70
C LEU A 102 -16.71 -12.68 7.44
N SER A 103 -15.87 -12.65 6.40
CA SER A 103 -14.96 -13.76 6.10
C SER A 103 -13.53 -13.26 6.12
N ALA A 104 -12.64 -13.97 6.83
CA ALA A 104 -11.22 -13.65 6.92
C ALA A 104 -10.35 -14.89 6.70
N TYR A 105 -9.23 -14.69 6.00
CA TYR A 105 -8.14 -15.65 6.03
C TYR A 105 -7.34 -15.51 7.33
N ILE A 106 -7.05 -16.66 7.93
CA ILE A 106 -6.25 -16.78 9.14
C ILE A 106 -5.17 -17.86 8.98
N ARG A 107 -4.10 -17.71 9.76
CA ARG A 107 -3.03 -18.70 9.93
C ARG A 107 -3.34 -19.57 11.14
N TYR A 108 -3.77 -20.80 10.93
CA TYR A 108 -4.24 -21.71 11.98
C TYR A 108 -3.27 -22.87 12.22
N LYS A 109 -2.78 -22.99 13.47
CA LYS A 109 -1.86 -24.05 13.94
C LYS A 109 -0.59 -24.24 13.08
N VAL A 110 -0.12 -23.16 12.45
CA VAL A 110 1.15 -23.07 11.72
C VAL A 110 2.12 -22.14 12.45
N VAL A 111 3.40 -22.17 12.09
CA VAL A 111 4.40 -21.23 12.61
C VAL A 111 3.95 -19.79 12.32
N ASN A 112 4.05 -18.91 13.33
CA ASN A 112 3.53 -17.55 13.26
C ASN A 112 2.02 -17.55 12.94
N SER A 113 1.29 -18.36 13.72
CA SER A 113 -0.18 -18.40 13.68
C SER A 113 -0.75 -17.00 13.95
N SER A 114 -1.98 -16.73 13.50
CA SER A 114 -2.61 -15.43 13.72
C SER A 114 -2.69 -15.07 15.21
N LYS A 115 -2.85 -16.07 16.09
CA LYS A 115 -2.80 -15.86 17.55
C LYS A 115 -1.41 -15.45 18.05
N GLU A 116 -0.37 -16.19 17.66
CA GLU A 116 1.02 -15.86 18.02
C GLU A 116 1.44 -14.49 17.50
N LEU A 117 1.02 -14.14 16.28
CA LEU A 117 1.27 -12.83 15.68
C LEU A 117 0.59 -11.72 16.48
N LEU A 118 -0.67 -11.90 16.89
CA LEU A 118 -1.37 -10.94 17.75
C LEU A 118 -0.62 -10.72 19.06
N ASP A 119 -0.24 -11.80 19.75
CA ASP A 119 0.48 -11.71 21.04
C ASP A 119 1.86 -11.05 20.89
N LEU A 120 2.53 -11.28 19.76
CA LEU A 120 3.80 -10.61 19.44
C LEU A 120 3.59 -9.12 19.16
N ILE A 121 2.60 -8.76 18.34
CA ILE A 121 2.30 -7.38 17.96
C ILE A 121 1.84 -6.57 19.18
N CYS A 122 1.02 -7.13 20.07
CA CYS A 122 0.57 -6.44 21.28
C CYS A 122 1.74 -6.10 22.21
N ARG A 123 2.69 -7.03 22.39
CA ARG A 123 3.92 -6.79 23.17
C ARG A 123 4.81 -5.75 22.49
N LEU A 124 5.03 -5.90 21.18
CA LEU A 124 5.83 -4.96 20.40
C LEU A 124 5.28 -3.52 20.47
N GLU A 125 3.97 -3.36 20.38
CA GLU A 125 3.30 -2.06 20.41
C GLU A 125 3.37 -1.39 21.79
N LYS A 126 3.30 -2.18 22.86
CA LYS A 126 3.48 -1.65 24.22
C LYS A 126 4.88 -1.05 24.38
N ASP A 127 5.92 -1.82 24.06
CA ASP A 127 7.31 -1.38 24.23
C ASP A 127 7.66 -0.27 23.23
N PHE A 128 7.04 -0.28 22.04
CA PHE A 128 7.15 0.81 21.07
C PHE A 128 6.60 2.13 21.63
N LEU A 129 5.45 2.12 22.30
CA LEU A 129 4.89 3.31 22.95
C LEU A 129 5.77 3.80 24.09
N GLU A 130 6.32 2.90 24.91
CA GLU A 130 7.24 3.27 25.99
C GLU A 130 8.48 3.98 25.44
N ILE A 131 9.04 3.51 24.33
CA ILE A 131 10.17 4.18 23.67
C ILE A 131 9.79 5.56 23.13
N LEU A 132 8.59 5.71 22.56
CA LEU A 132 8.12 7.01 22.06
C LEU A 132 7.90 8.01 23.20
N GLU A 133 7.34 7.56 24.32
CA GLU A 133 7.14 8.36 25.53
C GLU A 133 8.48 8.79 26.15
N LEU A 134 9.45 7.89 26.26
CA LEU A 134 10.80 8.23 26.76
C LEU A 134 11.56 9.21 25.84
N ALA A 135 11.31 9.16 24.54
CA ALA A 135 11.91 10.09 23.58
C ALA A 135 11.34 11.52 23.68
N ALA A 136 10.13 11.66 24.23
CA ALA A 136 9.42 12.95 24.34
C ALA A 136 8.43 12.94 25.54
N PRO A 137 8.94 13.00 26.78
CA PRO A 137 8.12 12.84 27.99
C PRO A 137 7.19 14.03 28.25
N ASP A 138 7.65 15.25 27.97
CA ASP A 138 6.96 16.52 28.27
C ASP A 138 6.42 17.23 27.01
N GLU A 139 6.14 16.49 25.94
CA GLU A 139 5.74 17.07 24.66
C GLU A 139 4.33 17.68 24.73
N GLU A 140 4.21 18.95 24.34
CA GLU A 140 2.91 19.61 24.20
C GLU A 140 2.06 18.93 23.12
N LEU A 141 0.74 18.93 23.28
CA LEU A 141 -0.14 18.40 22.24
C LEU A 141 -0.01 19.24 20.97
N GLU A 142 -0.18 18.60 19.80
CA GLU A 142 -0.06 19.24 18.49
C GLU A 142 1.34 19.80 18.12
N THR A 143 2.39 19.46 18.86
CA THR A 143 3.77 19.76 18.43
C THR A 143 4.38 18.61 17.60
N PRO A 144 5.15 18.92 16.54
CA PRO A 144 5.69 17.88 15.66
C PRO A 144 6.88 17.12 16.28
N LEU A 145 6.63 15.90 16.76
CA LEU A 145 7.67 14.96 17.17
C LEU A 145 8.30 14.26 15.96
N VAL A 146 9.61 14.40 15.76
CA VAL A 146 10.33 13.75 14.66
C VAL A 146 10.96 12.45 15.13
N ILE A 147 10.56 11.34 14.51
CA ILE A 147 11.08 10.01 14.83
C ILE A 147 11.70 9.32 13.61
N ASP A 148 12.70 8.46 13.86
CA ASP A 148 13.28 7.57 12.86
C ASP A 148 12.99 6.11 13.26
N LEU A 149 12.12 5.45 12.51
CA LEU A 149 11.67 4.08 12.81
C LEU A 149 12.81 3.07 12.86
N ARG A 150 13.93 3.31 12.18
CA ARG A 150 15.09 2.40 12.31
C ARG A 150 15.80 2.54 13.64
N GLN A 151 15.82 3.74 14.21
CA GLN A 151 16.42 3.96 15.53
C GLN A 151 15.54 3.33 16.62
N VAL A 152 14.23 3.55 16.54
CA VAL A 152 13.27 2.92 17.45
C VAL A 152 13.30 1.39 17.29
N ASN A 153 13.32 0.88 16.06
CA ASN A 153 13.44 -0.56 15.81
C ASN A 153 14.73 -1.15 16.38
N GLN A 154 15.85 -0.41 16.35
CA GLN A 154 17.09 -0.86 16.98
C GLN A 154 16.94 -1.00 18.50
N GLN A 155 16.31 -0.04 19.17
CA GLN A 155 16.06 -0.13 20.61
C GLN A 155 15.16 -1.33 20.96
N LEU A 156 14.14 -1.61 20.14
CA LEU A 156 13.28 -2.79 20.33
C LEU A 156 14.05 -4.10 20.11
N LEU A 157 14.92 -4.18 19.09
CA LEU A 157 15.80 -5.33 18.89
C LEU A 157 16.71 -5.53 20.11
N ASP A 158 17.22 -4.45 20.68
CA ASP A 158 18.08 -4.45 21.86
C ASP A 158 17.35 -4.91 23.13
N GLN A 159 16.04 -4.68 23.22
CA GLN A 159 15.15 -5.18 24.28
C GLN A 159 14.68 -6.64 24.07
N GLY A 160 15.15 -7.32 23.01
CA GLY A 160 14.84 -8.72 22.73
C GLY A 160 13.76 -8.98 21.68
N HIS A 161 13.22 -7.94 21.03
CA HIS A 161 12.24 -8.09 19.94
C HIS A 161 12.88 -8.48 18.61
N GLY A 162 13.53 -9.65 18.55
CA GLY A 162 14.33 -10.11 17.40
C GLY A 162 13.61 -10.19 16.04
N LYS A 163 12.27 -10.20 16.02
CA LYS A 163 11.44 -10.20 14.80
C LYS A 163 10.90 -8.81 14.42
N SER A 164 11.24 -7.76 15.16
CA SER A 164 10.77 -6.39 14.90
C SER A 164 11.32 -5.83 13.58
N SER A 165 10.52 -5.00 12.92
CA SER A 165 10.95 -4.28 11.72
C SER A 165 10.38 -2.87 11.65
N PRO A 166 11.05 -1.95 10.93
CA PRO A 166 10.48 -0.63 10.65
C PRO A 166 9.12 -0.69 9.95
N GLN A 167 8.85 -1.75 9.18
CA GLN A 167 7.57 -1.96 8.52
C GLN A 167 6.46 -2.30 9.53
N ALA A 168 6.75 -3.17 10.50
CA ALA A 168 5.83 -3.45 11.61
C ALA A 168 5.53 -2.16 12.40
N LEU A 169 6.56 -1.39 12.76
CA LEU A 169 6.37 -0.12 13.49
C LEU A 169 5.57 0.89 12.68
N ASN A 170 5.75 0.92 11.35
CA ASN A 170 4.94 1.76 10.47
C ASN A 170 3.45 1.35 10.50
N TYR A 171 3.14 0.05 10.55
CA TYR A 171 1.75 -0.42 10.72
C TYR A 171 1.18 -0.05 12.09
N LEU A 172 1.99 -0.11 13.16
CA LEU A 172 1.58 0.33 14.49
C LEU A 172 1.26 1.84 14.49
N LEU A 173 2.12 2.68 13.94
CA LEU A 173 1.86 4.12 13.80
C LEU A 173 0.56 4.40 13.04
N HIS A 174 0.35 3.74 11.90
CA HIS A 174 -0.89 3.89 11.16
C HIS A 174 -2.11 3.39 11.95
N GLY A 175 -1.96 2.34 12.75
CA GLY A 175 -2.97 1.89 13.71
C GLY A 175 -3.31 2.97 14.73
N LEU A 176 -2.31 3.58 15.39
CA LEU A 176 -2.51 4.69 16.33
C LEU A 176 -3.21 5.90 15.70
N SER A 177 -2.96 6.17 14.41
CA SER A 177 -3.62 7.26 13.67
C SER A 177 -5.12 7.04 13.40
N ARG A 178 -5.60 5.83 13.68
CA ARG A 178 -6.99 5.41 13.55
C ARG A 178 -7.62 5.07 14.90
N ASP A 179 -6.82 4.92 15.95
CA ASP A 179 -7.31 4.73 17.30
C ASP A 179 -8.08 5.97 17.74
N GLY A 180 -9.37 5.80 18.05
CA GLY A 180 -10.27 6.92 18.34
C GLY A 180 -10.98 7.51 17.12
N LYS A 181 -10.78 6.99 15.90
CA LYS A 181 -11.66 7.25 14.74
C LYS A 181 -12.77 6.19 14.70
N GLY A 182 -14.02 6.63 14.80
CA GLY A 182 -15.23 5.81 14.83
C GLY A 182 -16.47 6.68 15.09
N LEU A 183 -17.63 6.08 15.31
CA LEU A 183 -18.92 6.78 15.48
C LEU A 183 -18.93 7.86 16.60
N ALA A 184 -18.03 7.79 17.58
CA ALA A 184 -17.93 8.73 18.71
C ALA A 184 -16.63 9.54 18.80
N GLY A 185 -15.74 9.48 17.80
CA GLY A 185 -14.45 10.17 17.84
C GLY A 185 -14.04 10.77 16.49
N LYS A 186 -13.81 12.09 16.48
CA LYS A 186 -13.51 12.86 15.26
C LYS A 186 -12.04 12.77 14.83
N GLN A 187 -11.14 12.38 15.73
CA GLN A 187 -9.69 12.46 15.53
C GLN A 187 -8.97 11.24 16.12
N GLY A 188 -7.98 10.72 15.39
CA GLY A 188 -7.14 9.61 15.85
C GLY A 188 -6.19 10.04 16.97
N SER A 189 -5.53 9.12 17.64
CA SER A 189 -4.57 9.44 18.71
C SER A 189 -3.38 10.26 18.21
N ILE A 190 -2.99 10.08 16.93
CA ILE A 190 -1.91 10.80 16.29
C ILE A 190 -2.23 11.16 14.84
N SER A 191 -1.53 12.16 14.29
CA SER A 191 -1.42 12.37 12.85
C SER A 191 0.02 12.22 12.37
N LEU A 192 0.19 11.77 11.13
CA LEU A 192 1.46 11.32 10.59
C LEU A 192 1.80 12.10 9.32
N ARG A 193 3.01 12.66 9.27
CA ARG A 193 3.59 13.24 8.06
C ARG A 193 4.91 12.56 7.74
N VAL A 194 4.97 11.91 6.58
CA VAL A 194 6.20 11.25 6.09
C VAL A 194 7.23 12.32 5.70
N ARG A 195 8.43 12.25 6.28
CA ARG A 195 9.57 13.16 5.98
C ARG A 195 10.69 12.47 5.19
N GLY A 196 10.76 11.15 5.24
CA GLY A 196 11.75 10.33 4.54
C GLY A 196 11.37 8.86 4.55
N SER A 197 12.26 7.96 4.14
CA SER A 197 11.88 6.54 4.00
C SER A 197 11.56 5.83 5.32
N ASN A 198 12.11 6.29 6.44
CA ASN A 198 11.84 5.77 7.79
C ASN A 198 11.66 6.91 8.81
N ARG A 199 11.57 8.17 8.34
CA ARG A 199 11.44 9.34 9.21
C ARG A 199 10.04 9.91 9.11
N TYR A 200 9.42 10.09 10.27
CA TYR A 200 8.06 10.56 10.42
C TYR A 200 8.06 11.78 11.33
N SER A 201 7.14 12.69 11.05
CA SER A 201 6.75 13.76 11.96
C SER A 201 5.36 13.40 12.46
N ILE A 202 5.23 13.23 13.77
CA ILE A 202 4.02 12.80 14.46
C ILE A 202 3.48 14.00 15.22
N LEU A 203 2.17 14.22 15.16
CA LEU A 203 1.48 15.15 16.06
C LEU A 203 0.64 14.31 17.02
N LEU A 204 0.81 14.54 18.31
CA LEU A 204 0.03 13.89 19.35
C LEU A 204 -1.27 14.66 19.57
N HIS A 205 -2.41 13.97 19.47
CA HIS A 205 -3.73 14.54 19.73
C HIS A 205 -4.26 14.17 21.12
N ARG A 206 -3.53 13.29 21.82
CA ARG A 206 -3.83 12.77 23.16
C ARG A 206 -2.53 12.58 23.90
N ASP A 207 -2.57 12.79 25.22
CA ASP A 207 -1.44 12.52 26.10
C ASP A 207 -1.09 11.01 26.13
N TRP A 208 0.12 10.70 26.56
CA TRP A 208 0.63 9.32 26.60
C TRP A 208 -0.21 8.38 27.48
N LEU A 209 -0.76 8.86 28.60
CA LEU A 209 -1.58 8.05 29.50
C LEU A 209 -2.90 7.66 28.83
N THR A 210 -3.58 8.62 28.18
CA THR A 210 -4.81 8.40 27.43
C THR A 210 -4.58 7.50 26.21
N MET A 211 -3.45 7.66 25.53
CA MET A 211 -3.06 6.82 24.41
C MET A 211 -2.85 5.36 24.86
N ARG A 212 -2.09 5.14 25.94
CA ARG A 212 -1.85 3.80 26.52
C ARG A 212 -3.16 3.11 26.91
N LYS A 213 -4.08 3.83 27.56
CA LYS A 213 -5.43 3.31 27.88
C LYS A 213 -6.19 2.89 26.62
N THR A 214 -6.17 3.72 25.58
CA THR A 214 -6.86 3.46 24.30
C THR A 214 -6.29 2.21 23.62
N VAL A 215 -4.96 2.09 23.57
CA VAL A 215 -4.26 0.94 23.00
C VAL A 215 -4.57 -0.33 23.78
N GLN A 216 -4.54 -0.29 25.11
CA GLN A 216 -4.87 -1.43 25.95
C GLN A 216 -6.29 -1.94 25.70
N ILE A 217 -7.29 -1.04 25.65
CA ILE A 217 -8.69 -1.41 25.35
C ILE A 217 -8.78 -2.10 23.99
N ARG A 218 -8.15 -1.53 22.95
CA ARG A 218 -8.16 -2.10 21.60
C ARG A 218 -7.46 -3.46 21.53
N GLN A 219 -6.32 -3.63 22.22
CA GLN A 219 -5.62 -4.92 22.24
C GLN A 219 -6.46 -6.02 22.89
N VAL A 220 -7.11 -5.72 24.02
CA VAL A 220 -8.03 -6.68 24.67
C VAL A 220 -9.22 -6.98 23.77
N ALA A 221 -9.79 -5.96 23.11
CA ALA A 221 -10.88 -6.16 22.14
C ALA A 221 -10.43 -7.03 20.95
N ALA A 222 -9.21 -6.84 20.44
CA ALA A 222 -8.63 -7.65 19.37
C ALA A 222 -8.38 -9.09 19.80
N GLN A 223 -7.96 -9.34 21.04
CA GLN A 223 -7.84 -10.70 21.59
C GLN A 223 -9.19 -11.39 21.69
N VAL A 224 -10.24 -10.67 22.10
CA VAL A 224 -11.61 -11.21 22.13
C VAL A 224 -12.11 -11.51 20.71
N ALA A 225 -11.93 -10.58 19.76
CA ALA A 225 -12.31 -10.80 18.37
C ALA A 225 -11.55 -12.01 17.77
N MET A 226 -10.26 -12.12 18.04
CA MET A 226 -9.45 -13.25 17.59
C MET A 226 -9.93 -14.57 18.20
N LYS A 227 -10.32 -14.58 19.49
CA LYS A 227 -10.92 -15.76 20.12
C LYS A 227 -12.21 -16.17 19.43
N VAL A 228 -13.11 -15.23 19.15
CA VAL A 228 -14.37 -15.49 18.44
C VAL A 228 -14.12 -16.09 17.06
N ILE A 229 -13.14 -15.54 16.31
CA ILE A 229 -12.75 -16.07 15.00
C ILE A 229 -12.18 -17.49 15.12
N LEU A 230 -11.37 -17.79 16.14
CA LEU A 230 -10.83 -19.13 16.36
C LEU A 230 -11.89 -20.14 16.79
N ASP A 231 -12.86 -19.73 17.60
CA ASP A 231 -13.97 -20.56 18.07
C ASP A 231 -14.95 -20.88 16.93
N ALA A 232 -14.99 -20.06 15.88
CA ALA A 232 -15.77 -20.32 14.66
C ALA A 232 -15.14 -21.40 13.75
N ILE A 233 -13.90 -21.80 14.00
CA ILE A 233 -13.22 -22.84 13.21
C ILE A 233 -13.78 -24.22 13.58
N PRO A 234 -14.20 -25.04 12.60
CA PRO A 234 -14.59 -26.41 12.87
C PRO A 234 -13.47 -27.19 13.58
N PRO A 235 -13.76 -27.98 14.63
CA PRO A 235 -12.74 -28.73 15.36
C PRO A 235 -11.99 -29.76 14.48
N SER A 236 -12.58 -30.15 13.35
CA SER A 236 -11.98 -31.01 12.32
C SER A 236 -11.00 -30.30 11.37
N ALA A 237 -10.82 -28.97 11.50
CA ALA A 237 -9.94 -28.21 10.62
C ALA A 237 -8.46 -28.55 10.83
N ASN A 238 -7.78 -28.85 9.73
CA ASN A 238 -6.35 -29.11 9.70
C ASN A 238 -5.51 -27.83 9.80
N LYS A 239 -4.21 -27.99 10.09
CA LYS A 239 -3.23 -26.90 10.05
C LYS A 239 -3.23 -26.27 8.67
N ASN A 240 -3.44 -24.95 8.59
CA ASN A 240 -3.54 -24.24 7.31
C ASN A 240 -3.04 -22.80 7.47
N ALA A 241 -2.15 -22.38 6.59
CA ALA A 241 -1.59 -21.02 6.57
C ALA A 241 -2.57 -19.97 6.02
N SER A 242 -3.61 -20.39 5.29
CA SER A 242 -4.63 -19.53 4.71
C SER A 242 -6.00 -20.20 4.82
N LEU A 243 -6.46 -20.40 6.05
CA LEU A 243 -7.80 -20.93 6.33
C LEU A 243 -8.82 -19.80 6.21
N LEU A 244 -9.83 -19.95 5.36
CA LEU A 244 -10.95 -19.03 5.30
C LEU A 244 -11.92 -19.36 6.43
N VAL A 245 -12.25 -18.37 7.26
CA VAL A 245 -13.17 -18.50 8.39
C VAL A 245 -14.24 -17.43 8.32
N GLU A 246 -15.48 -17.84 8.52
CA GLU A 246 -16.64 -16.97 8.59
C GLU A 246 -17.03 -16.72 10.04
N PHE A 247 -17.35 -15.47 10.37
CA PHE A 247 -17.75 -15.04 11.71
C PHE A 247 -18.68 -13.83 11.58
N SER A 248 -19.40 -13.47 12.65
CA SER A 248 -20.27 -12.29 12.66
C SER A 248 -19.76 -11.19 13.58
N LEU A 249 -20.09 -9.94 13.24
CA LEU A 249 -19.77 -8.79 14.08
C LEU A 249 -20.50 -8.88 15.44
N GLU A 250 -21.71 -9.43 15.45
CA GLU A 250 -22.54 -9.61 16.63
C GLU A 250 -21.93 -10.62 17.61
N GLN A 251 -21.34 -11.72 17.12
CA GLN A 251 -20.58 -12.65 17.95
C GLN A 251 -19.38 -11.97 18.61
N VAL A 252 -18.67 -11.10 17.88
CA VAL A 252 -17.56 -10.31 18.43
C VAL A 252 -18.08 -9.36 19.51
N MET A 253 -19.15 -8.62 19.25
CA MET A 253 -19.78 -7.72 20.23
C MET A 253 -20.25 -8.47 21.50
N ALA A 254 -20.86 -9.65 21.34
CA ALA A 254 -21.26 -10.50 22.46
C ALA A 254 -20.05 -10.95 23.28
N GLY A 255 -18.94 -11.33 22.61
CA GLY A 255 -17.67 -11.62 23.27
C GLY A 255 -17.13 -10.44 24.07
N LEU A 256 -17.19 -9.22 23.51
CA LEU A 256 -16.74 -8.00 24.20
C LEU A 256 -17.59 -7.71 25.45
N ARG A 257 -18.92 -7.87 25.35
CA ARG A 257 -19.85 -7.65 26.48
C ARG A 257 -19.64 -8.63 27.63
N ARG A 258 -19.22 -9.87 27.34
CA ARG A 258 -18.91 -10.90 28.35
C ARG A 258 -17.60 -10.64 29.10
N ASN A 259 -16.73 -9.75 28.60
CA ASN A 259 -15.46 -9.44 29.24
C ASN A 259 -15.65 -8.38 30.34
N LEU A 260 -15.69 -8.83 31.60
CA LEU A 260 -15.93 -7.98 32.78
C LEU A 260 -14.92 -6.83 32.94
N ASN A 261 -13.68 -7.01 32.48
CA ASN A 261 -12.64 -5.99 32.57
C ASN A 261 -12.75 -4.91 31.48
N LEU A 262 -13.34 -5.27 30.34
CA LEU A 262 -13.47 -4.41 29.18
C LEU A 262 -14.78 -3.63 29.20
N LEU A 263 -15.88 -4.27 29.60
CA LEU A 263 -17.24 -3.72 29.63
C LEU A 263 -17.34 -2.29 30.22
N PRO A 264 -16.78 -1.97 31.41
CA PRO A 264 -16.89 -0.63 31.98
C PRO A 264 -16.11 0.44 31.19
N LYS A 265 -15.18 0.03 30.32
CA LYS A 265 -14.33 0.92 29.51
C LYS A 265 -14.87 1.12 28.09
N LEU A 266 -15.87 0.34 27.67
CA LEU A 266 -16.48 0.43 26.34
C LEU A 266 -17.61 1.47 26.35
N LYS A 267 -17.38 2.60 25.69
CA LYS A 267 -18.44 3.59 25.42
C LYS A 267 -19.42 3.08 24.35
N ASP A 268 -18.88 2.45 23.31
CA ASP A 268 -19.63 1.90 22.18
C ASP A 268 -19.05 0.52 21.81
N PRO A 269 -19.74 -0.59 22.12
CA PRO A 269 -19.27 -1.93 21.79
C PRO A 269 -19.17 -2.21 20.29
N LEU A 270 -19.99 -1.55 19.44
CA LEU A 270 -19.96 -1.73 17.99
C LEU A 270 -18.67 -1.14 17.42
N ALA A 271 -18.40 0.14 17.73
CA ALA A 271 -17.17 0.80 17.29
C ALA A 271 -15.90 0.09 17.81
N ALA A 272 -15.95 -0.49 19.01
CA ALA A 272 -14.84 -1.29 19.54
C ALA A 272 -14.63 -2.59 18.77
N ALA A 273 -15.69 -3.30 18.40
CA ALA A 273 -15.63 -4.52 17.59
C ALA A 273 -15.08 -4.22 16.18
N GLU A 274 -15.59 -3.19 15.51
CA GLU A 274 -15.10 -2.75 14.20
C GLU A 274 -13.62 -2.39 14.24
N ARG A 275 -13.21 -1.60 15.25
CA ARG A 275 -11.81 -1.20 15.41
C ARG A 275 -10.90 -2.39 15.67
N ALA A 276 -11.34 -3.35 16.48
CA ALA A 276 -10.60 -4.58 16.79
C ALA A 276 -10.37 -5.43 15.52
N ILE A 277 -11.41 -5.68 14.74
CA ILE A 277 -11.32 -6.45 13.48
C ILE A 277 -10.43 -5.71 12.47
N THR A 278 -10.63 -4.39 12.34
CA THR A 278 -9.81 -3.56 11.45
C THR A 278 -8.34 -3.55 11.89
N PHE A 279 -8.06 -3.53 13.19
CA PHE A 279 -6.69 -3.63 13.73
C PHE A 279 -6.03 -4.95 13.33
N LEU A 280 -6.72 -6.08 13.53
CA LEU A 280 -6.22 -7.40 13.13
C LEU A 280 -5.86 -7.42 11.64
N HIS A 281 -6.69 -6.79 10.80
CA HIS A 281 -6.45 -6.69 9.37
C HIS A 281 -5.27 -5.76 9.00
N GLU A 282 -5.21 -4.57 9.61
CA GLU A 282 -4.16 -3.57 9.39
C GLU A 282 -2.77 -4.15 9.70
N GLN A 283 -2.67 -4.90 10.79
CA GLN A 283 -1.42 -5.52 11.23
C GLN A 283 -1.11 -6.85 10.53
N LYS A 284 -1.91 -7.24 9.52
CA LYS A 284 -1.75 -8.49 8.76
C LYS A 284 -1.84 -9.75 9.61
N ILE A 285 -2.55 -9.69 10.74
CA ILE A 285 -2.87 -10.85 11.58
C ILE A 285 -3.95 -11.70 10.89
N ILE A 286 -4.91 -11.04 10.25
CA ILE A 286 -5.95 -11.65 9.41
C ILE A 286 -6.07 -10.90 8.07
N ILE A 287 -6.66 -11.52 7.05
CA ILE A 287 -6.95 -10.87 5.77
C ILE A 287 -8.45 -11.00 5.48
N LEU A 288 -9.20 -9.91 5.64
CA LEU A 288 -10.64 -9.85 5.33
C LEU A 288 -10.87 -9.99 3.82
N GLN A 289 -11.80 -10.84 3.40
CA GLN A 289 -12.11 -11.08 1.99
C GLN A 289 -13.11 -10.07 1.41
N GLN A 290 -14.21 -9.78 2.11
CA GLN A 290 -15.31 -8.92 1.64
C GLN A 290 -16.05 -8.31 2.86
N GLY A 291 -16.19 -6.98 2.91
CA GLY A 291 -17.08 -6.26 3.83
C GLY A 291 -16.50 -5.80 5.19
N LEU A 292 -16.47 -4.48 5.37
CA LEU A 292 -17.05 -3.69 6.45
C LEU A 292 -17.26 -2.37 5.71
N ALA A 293 -18.50 -1.99 5.40
CA ALA A 293 -18.79 -0.94 4.42
C ALA A 293 -18.49 0.47 4.94
N VAL A 294 -17.30 0.70 5.49
CA VAL A 294 -16.47 1.91 5.35
C VAL A 294 -15.04 1.40 5.51
N PHE A 295 -14.19 1.42 4.48
CA PHE A 295 -12.74 1.71 4.52
C PHE A 295 -12.06 1.28 3.19
N ARG A 296 -12.44 2.03 2.14
CA ARG A 296 -11.86 2.20 0.79
C ARG A 296 -12.68 1.61 -0.37
N GLN A 297 -12.95 2.47 -1.35
CA GLN A 297 -13.25 2.09 -2.74
C GLN A 297 -12.07 1.29 -3.28
N ALA A 298 -12.19 -0.04 -3.32
CA ALA A 298 -11.22 -0.89 -4.00
C ALA A 298 -11.74 -1.17 -5.41
N MET A 299 -10.97 -0.78 -6.43
CA MET A 299 -11.20 -1.20 -7.81
C MET A 299 -10.88 -2.69 -7.95
N THR A 300 -11.83 -3.51 -8.37
CA THR A 300 -11.52 -4.87 -8.83
C THR A 300 -11.17 -4.83 -10.31
N ILE A 301 -9.91 -5.15 -10.60
CA ILE A 301 -9.44 -5.34 -11.97
C ILE A 301 -9.64 -6.82 -12.29
N SER A 302 -10.63 -7.14 -13.13
CA SER A 302 -10.73 -8.48 -13.72
C SER A 302 -9.89 -8.54 -15.00
N ILE A 303 -8.89 -9.42 -14.99
CA ILE A 303 -8.16 -9.80 -16.21
C ILE A 303 -9.09 -10.76 -16.96
N ASN A 304 -9.37 -10.47 -18.22
CA ASN A 304 -10.22 -11.31 -19.06
C ASN A 304 -9.66 -12.75 -19.01
N PRO A 305 -10.45 -13.81 -18.75
CA PRO A 305 -9.96 -15.18 -18.70
C PRO A 305 -9.18 -15.61 -19.95
N GLU A 306 -9.52 -15.08 -21.13
CA GLU A 306 -8.75 -15.28 -22.38
C GLU A 306 -7.38 -14.58 -22.40
N ALA A 307 -7.18 -13.58 -21.54
CA ALA A 307 -5.92 -12.86 -21.36
C ALA A 307 -5.06 -13.44 -20.22
N LYS A 308 -5.52 -14.51 -19.55
CA LYS A 308 -4.76 -15.19 -18.48
C LYS A 308 -3.54 -15.87 -19.12
N GLY A 309 -2.38 -15.21 -19.01
CA GLY A 309 -1.13 -15.64 -19.64
C GLY A 309 -0.64 -14.74 -20.78
N ARG A 310 -1.45 -13.76 -21.24
CA ARG A 310 -0.97 -12.76 -22.20
C ARG A 310 0.06 -11.86 -21.52
N ARG A 311 1.31 -11.96 -21.98
CA ARG A 311 2.37 -11.00 -21.62
C ARG A 311 2.17 -9.76 -22.50
N TYR A 312 2.02 -8.60 -21.88
CA TYR A 312 2.08 -7.34 -22.61
C TYR A 312 3.47 -7.20 -23.23
N THR A 313 3.49 -6.91 -24.51
CA THR A 313 4.67 -6.67 -25.32
C THR A 313 4.85 -5.17 -25.53
N GLN A 314 6.04 -4.73 -25.95
CA GLN A 314 6.25 -3.32 -26.31
C GLN A 314 5.25 -2.82 -27.37
N LYS A 315 4.79 -3.70 -28.27
CA LYS A 315 3.81 -3.36 -29.32
C LYS A 315 2.47 -2.93 -28.74
N ASP A 316 2.05 -3.51 -27.61
CA ASP A 316 0.79 -3.16 -26.95
C ASP A 316 0.78 -1.71 -26.43
N TYR A 317 1.96 -1.09 -26.27
CA TYR A 317 2.13 0.28 -25.80
C TYR A 317 2.50 1.28 -26.91
N ALA A 318 2.50 0.86 -28.19
CA ALA A 318 2.87 1.73 -29.30
C ALA A 318 2.05 3.04 -29.38
N PRO A 319 0.71 3.05 -29.18
CA PRO A 319 -0.06 4.30 -29.18
C PRO A 319 0.36 5.28 -28.07
N LEU A 320 0.71 4.74 -26.89
CA LEU A 320 1.21 5.52 -25.76
C LEU A 320 2.59 6.11 -26.06
N GLN A 321 3.45 5.34 -26.73
CA GLN A 321 4.76 5.83 -27.17
C GLN A 321 4.62 7.00 -28.14
N THR A 322 3.76 6.90 -29.15
CA THR A 322 3.47 8.00 -30.10
C THR A 322 2.97 9.24 -29.37
N HIS A 323 1.98 9.08 -28.47
CA HIS A 323 1.44 10.18 -27.67
C HIS A 323 2.54 10.91 -26.86
N TYR A 324 3.42 10.17 -26.18
CA TYR A 324 4.51 10.77 -25.43
C TYR A 324 5.58 11.42 -26.32
N GLN A 325 5.86 10.87 -27.49
CA GLN A 325 6.79 11.48 -28.45
C GLN A 325 6.26 12.82 -28.97
N GLU A 326 4.97 12.90 -29.32
CA GLU A 326 4.32 14.15 -29.72
C GLU A 326 4.33 15.17 -28.58
N ARG A 327 4.01 14.74 -27.36
CA ARG A 327 4.02 15.62 -26.20
C ARG A 327 5.42 16.15 -25.89
N ASN A 328 6.45 15.32 -26.02
CA ASN A 328 7.84 15.76 -25.87
C ASN A 328 8.18 16.83 -26.92
N PHE A 329 7.85 16.58 -28.19
CA PHE A 329 8.04 17.55 -29.26
C PHE A 329 7.35 18.88 -28.97
N GLN A 330 6.07 18.86 -28.55
CA GLN A 330 5.31 20.06 -28.17
C GLN A 330 5.99 20.85 -27.04
N ILE A 331 6.54 20.17 -26.03
CA ILE A 331 7.26 20.83 -24.93
C ILE A 331 8.52 21.53 -25.44
N HIS A 332 9.26 20.92 -26.38
CA HIS A 332 10.42 21.56 -27.01
C HIS A 332 10.04 22.78 -27.84
N VAL A 333 8.97 22.67 -28.63
CA VAL A 333 8.40 23.80 -29.38
C VAL A 333 8.01 24.93 -28.45
N MET A 334 7.32 24.63 -27.34
CA MET A 334 6.92 25.64 -26.35
C MET A 334 8.12 26.33 -25.69
N ASN A 335 9.18 25.58 -25.39
CA ASN A 335 10.41 26.13 -24.84
C ASN A 335 11.12 27.05 -25.83
N GLU A 336 11.19 26.65 -27.11
CA GLU A 336 11.78 27.47 -28.18
C GLU A 336 10.95 28.73 -28.45
N TYR A 337 9.62 28.62 -28.43
CA TYR A 337 8.71 29.76 -28.47
C TYR A 337 9.00 30.74 -27.31
N ALA A 338 9.09 30.23 -26.08
CA ALA A 338 9.35 31.07 -24.90
C ALA A 338 10.70 31.81 -25.02
N ARG A 339 11.75 31.14 -25.50
CA ARG A 339 13.06 31.78 -25.76
C ARG A 339 12.95 32.89 -26.80
N ARG A 340 12.32 32.63 -27.94
CA ARG A 340 12.15 33.63 -29.01
C ARG A 340 11.27 34.79 -28.58
N ALA A 341 10.26 34.54 -27.75
CA ALA A 341 9.39 35.58 -27.22
C ALA A 341 10.12 36.53 -26.26
N LEU A 342 11.13 36.04 -25.54
CA LEU A 342 12.02 36.88 -24.73
C LEU A 342 12.87 37.82 -25.59
N ASP A 343 13.27 37.37 -26.79
CA ASP A 343 14.08 38.18 -27.71
C ASP A 343 13.24 39.17 -28.52
N LYS A 344 12.27 38.66 -29.32
CA LYS A 344 11.38 39.47 -30.17
C LYS A 344 10.03 38.78 -30.36
N LEU A 345 8.96 39.47 -29.95
CA LEU A 345 7.59 38.96 -30.06
C LEU A 345 7.16 38.64 -31.50
N SER A 346 7.65 39.40 -32.50
CA SER A 346 7.35 39.15 -33.92
C SER A 346 7.94 37.83 -34.41
N ALA A 347 9.15 37.48 -33.99
CA ALA A 347 9.80 36.21 -34.32
C ALA A 347 9.05 35.03 -33.68
N ALA A 348 8.54 35.21 -32.46
CA ALA A 348 7.73 34.21 -31.78
C ALA A 348 6.38 33.98 -32.47
N LYS A 349 5.71 35.05 -32.94
CA LYS A 349 4.47 34.93 -33.74
C LYS A 349 4.68 34.16 -35.04
N GLY A 350 5.76 34.46 -35.78
CA GLY A 350 6.09 33.73 -37.02
C GLY A 350 6.40 32.25 -36.77
N PHE A 351 7.07 31.93 -35.66
CA PHE A 351 7.35 30.56 -35.24
C PHE A 351 6.06 29.78 -34.94
N VAL A 352 5.13 30.37 -34.18
CA VAL A 352 3.83 29.73 -33.87
C VAL A 352 2.99 29.55 -35.13
N ALA A 353 2.95 30.54 -36.02
CA ALA A 353 2.26 30.41 -37.30
C ALA A 353 2.81 29.25 -38.14
N SER A 354 4.14 29.06 -38.14
CA SER A 354 4.77 27.93 -38.84
C SER A 354 4.44 26.59 -38.18
N TYR A 355 4.38 26.52 -36.84
CA TYR A 355 4.03 25.29 -36.11
C TYR A 355 2.63 24.75 -36.44
N PHE A 356 1.66 25.62 -36.74
CA PHE A 356 0.29 25.22 -37.06
C PHE A 356 0.03 25.01 -38.55
N ASN A 357 0.84 25.59 -39.43
CA ASN A 357 0.60 25.58 -40.88
C ASN A 357 1.61 24.74 -41.69
N ASP A 358 2.84 24.57 -41.19
CA ASP A 358 3.87 23.80 -41.88
C ASP A 358 3.72 22.30 -41.57
N GLU A 359 4.14 21.44 -42.50
CA GLU A 359 4.35 20.02 -42.23
C GLU A 359 5.45 19.84 -41.18
N LYS A 360 5.31 18.81 -40.33
CA LYS A 360 6.19 18.62 -39.16
C LYS A 360 7.67 18.54 -39.53
N ASP A 361 7.99 17.83 -40.60
CA ASP A 361 9.38 17.62 -41.03
C ASP A 361 10.02 18.92 -41.52
N ASP A 362 9.27 19.75 -42.24
CA ASP A 362 9.74 21.06 -42.72
C ASP A 362 9.92 22.03 -41.56
N PHE A 363 8.98 22.03 -40.62
CA PHE A 363 9.10 22.81 -39.39
C PHE A 363 10.35 22.42 -38.58
N VAL A 364 10.61 21.11 -38.41
CA VAL A 364 11.79 20.62 -37.69
C VAL A 364 13.08 21.01 -38.42
N ARG A 365 13.16 20.85 -39.74
CA ARG A 365 14.35 21.26 -40.52
C ARG A 365 14.64 22.75 -40.40
N ARG A 366 13.59 23.58 -40.40
CA ARG A 366 13.70 25.04 -40.35
C ARG A 366 14.10 25.55 -38.97
N PHE A 367 13.51 25.01 -37.90
CA PHE A 367 13.65 25.57 -36.55
C PHE A 367 14.50 24.74 -35.59
N PHE A 368 14.75 23.47 -35.90
CA PHE A 368 15.54 22.53 -35.08
C PHE A 368 16.59 21.76 -35.90
N PRO A 369 17.43 22.44 -36.71
CA PRO A 369 18.38 21.76 -37.59
C PRO A 369 19.36 20.90 -36.79
N GLY A 370 19.48 19.62 -37.16
CA GLY A 370 20.38 18.66 -36.51
C GLY A 370 19.94 18.19 -35.11
N LYS A 371 18.72 18.54 -34.65
CA LYS A 371 18.21 18.21 -33.30
C LYS A 371 17.06 17.20 -33.31
N GLU A 372 16.87 16.48 -34.41
CA GLU A 372 15.73 15.56 -34.61
C GLU A 372 15.68 14.46 -33.54
N GLU A 373 16.81 13.81 -33.26
CA GLU A 373 16.91 12.80 -32.20
C GLU A 373 16.68 13.42 -30.81
N PHE A 374 17.19 14.63 -30.59
CA PHE A 374 17.03 15.32 -29.31
C PHE A 374 15.55 15.64 -28.99
N LEU A 375 14.75 15.98 -30.00
CA LEU A 375 13.32 16.27 -29.83
C LEU A 375 12.51 15.07 -29.30
N LYS A 376 13.02 13.84 -29.45
CA LYS A 376 12.40 12.63 -28.91
C LYS A 376 12.58 12.52 -27.39
N HIS A 377 13.60 13.15 -26.83
CA HIS A 377 13.91 13.06 -25.41
C HIS A 377 13.03 13.97 -24.56
N ALA A 378 12.59 13.45 -23.42
CA ALA A 378 11.79 14.22 -22.47
C ALA A 378 12.65 15.17 -21.61
N THR A 379 13.73 15.78 -22.12
CA THR A 379 14.67 16.62 -21.34
C THR A 379 15.02 17.90 -22.08
N SER A 380 15.60 18.90 -21.41
CA SER A 380 16.06 20.12 -22.11
C SER A 380 17.44 19.92 -22.74
N GLU A 381 17.75 20.72 -23.77
CA GLU A 381 19.01 20.58 -24.53
C GLU A 381 20.21 20.80 -23.62
N GLN A 382 20.18 21.88 -22.84
CA GLN A 382 21.19 22.18 -21.83
C GLN A 382 21.37 21.03 -20.83
N SER A 383 20.27 20.38 -20.41
CA SER A 383 20.37 19.23 -19.50
C SER A 383 20.98 18.01 -20.19
N TYR A 384 20.65 17.77 -21.46
CA TYR A 384 21.22 16.66 -22.21
C TYR A 384 22.71 16.84 -22.47
N LEU A 385 23.11 18.01 -22.98
CA LEU A 385 24.52 18.39 -23.21
C LEU A 385 25.35 18.23 -21.93
N ARG A 386 24.82 18.71 -20.80
CA ARG A 386 25.47 18.59 -19.50
C ARG A 386 25.66 17.15 -19.02
N ILE A 387 24.74 16.26 -19.37
CA ILE A 387 24.76 14.87 -18.90
C ILE A 387 25.53 13.95 -19.85
N VAL A 388 25.45 14.17 -21.15
CA VAL A 388 26.04 13.28 -22.15
C VAL A 388 27.29 13.91 -22.75
N ASP A 389 27.20 15.12 -23.27
CA ASP A 389 28.28 15.71 -24.06
C ASP A 389 29.47 16.17 -23.22
N GLU A 390 29.23 16.64 -21.99
CA GLU A 390 30.29 16.99 -21.04
C GLU A 390 31.22 15.83 -20.68
N LEU A 391 30.81 14.56 -20.92
CA LEU A 391 31.70 13.41 -20.75
C LEU A 391 32.92 13.48 -21.68
N LYS A 392 32.79 14.12 -22.85
CA LYS A 392 33.85 14.27 -23.87
C LYS A 392 34.54 12.94 -24.21
N ASN A 393 33.80 11.84 -24.13
CA ASN A 393 34.30 10.48 -24.39
C ASN A 393 33.18 9.61 -24.97
N ALA A 394 33.33 9.17 -26.21
CA ALA A 394 32.30 8.43 -26.94
C ALA A 394 31.90 7.11 -26.25
N LYS A 395 32.85 6.40 -25.62
CA LYS A 395 32.56 5.15 -24.90
C LYS A 395 31.72 5.42 -23.65
N GLN A 396 32.05 6.46 -22.88
CA GLN A 396 31.27 6.86 -21.71
C GLN A 396 29.87 7.36 -22.10
N GLN A 397 29.76 8.11 -23.21
CA GLN A 397 28.48 8.55 -23.76
C GLN A 397 27.59 7.37 -24.13
N ALA A 398 28.14 6.36 -24.82
CA ALA A 398 27.42 5.14 -25.17
C ALA A 398 26.94 4.38 -23.92
N ILE A 399 27.81 4.22 -22.91
CA ILE A 399 27.46 3.59 -21.61
C ILE A 399 26.30 4.35 -20.93
N VAL A 400 26.39 5.69 -20.89
CA VAL A 400 25.41 6.53 -20.20
C VAL A 400 24.07 6.57 -20.92
N SER A 401 24.06 6.51 -22.26
CA SER A 401 22.86 6.61 -23.11
C SER A 401 22.21 5.27 -23.46
N THR A 402 22.76 4.15 -22.97
CA THR A 402 22.18 2.81 -23.21
C THR A 402 20.72 2.74 -22.71
N LYS A 403 19.89 1.86 -23.29
CA LYS A 403 18.49 1.67 -22.88
C LYS A 403 18.36 1.44 -21.37
N ALA A 404 17.26 1.90 -20.76
CA ALA A 404 17.09 1.89 -19.31
C ALA A 404 17.01 0.46 -18.72
N ASP A 405 16.46 -0.47 -19.49
CA ASP A 405 16.20 -1.88 -19.15
C ASP A 405 17.39 -2.83 -19.41
N SER A 406 18.53 -2.32 -19.87
CA SER A 406 19.71 -3.15 -20.14
C SER A 406 20.52 -3.45 -18.88
N ASN A 407 20.98 -4.69 -18.73
CA ASN A 407 22.03 -5.06 -17.80
C ASN A 407 23.40 -4.84 -18.46
N MET A 408 24.35 -4.24 -17.74
CA MET A 408 25.66 -3.89 -18.29
C MET A 408 26.75 -4.06 -17.24
N LEU A 409 27.88 -4.65 -17.66
CA LEU A 409 29.13 -4.69 -16.91
C LEU A 409 30.15 -3.80 -17.62
N VAL A 410 30.73 -2.84 -16.90
CA VAL A 410 31.75 -1.92 -17.44
C VAL A 410 33.10 -2.24 -16.82
N LEU A 411 33.97 -2.88 -17.60
CA LEU A 411 35.35 -3.17 -17.22
C LEU A 411 36.25 -2.04 -17.73
N ALA A 412 36.95 -1.38 -16.81
CA ALA A 412 37.90 -0.33 -17.17
C ALA A 412 39.01 -0.21 -16.12
N GLY A 413 40.20 0.20 -16.55
CA GLY A 413 41.35 0.41 -15.66
C GLY A 413 41.13 1.51 -14.62
N PRO A 414 42.03 1.67 -13.64
CA PRO A 414 42.07 2.82 -12.74
C PRO A 414 42.06 4.15 -13.53
N GLY A 415 41.49 5.22 -12.97
CA GLY A 415 41.49 6.55 -13.60
C GLY A 415 40.57 6.73 -14.84
N SER A 416 40.00 5.66 -15.40
CA SER A 416 39.12 5.69 -16.59
C SER A 416 37.76 6.41 -16.43
N GLY A 417 37.47 6.97 -15.25
CA GLY A 417 36.23 7.70 -15.00
C GLY A 417 34.99 6.83 -14.77
N LYS A 418 35.14 5.60 -14.24
CA LYS A 418 34.02 4.71 -13.89
C LYS A 418 32.97 5.39 -13.00
N THR A 419 33.41 5.93 -11.86
CA THR A 419 32.56 6.70 -10.94
C THR A 419 31.88 7.90 -11.61
N ARG A 420 32.56 8.57 -12.56
CA ARG A 420 31.96 9.66 -13.35
C ARG A 420 30.85 9.13 -14.25
N SER A 421 31.10 8.01 -14.94
CA SER A 421 30.10 7.35 -15.80
C SER A 421 28.86 6.92 -15.00
N VAL A 422 29.03 6.40 -13.76
CA VAL A 422 27.91 6.06 -12.87
C VAL A 422 27.08 7.30 -12.52
N ALA A 423 27.71 8.42 -12.15
CA ALA A 423 27.00 9.65 -11.81
C ALA A 423 26.19 10.19 -13.00
N HIS A 424 26.79 10.22 -14.19
CA HIS A 424 26.13 10.67 -15.42
C HIS A 424 25.03 9.68 -15.84
N ARG A 425 25.20 8.37 -15.64
CA ARG A 425 24.15 7.38 -15.89
C ARG A 425 22.93 7.60 -15.01
N VAL A 426 23.12 7.84 -13.71
CA VAL A 426 22.00 8.19 -12.81
C VAL A 426 21.31 9.46 -13.29
N ALA A 427 22.08 10.49 -13.68
CA ALA A 427 21.51 11.73 -14.19
C ALA A 427 20.71 11.50 -15.48
N PHE A 428 21.19 10.64 -16.38
CA PHE A 428 20.49 10.26 -17.61
C PHE A 428 19.17 9.53 -17.32
N LEU A 429 19.19 8.54 -16.41
CA LEU A 429 17.98 7.83 -16.00
C LEU A 429 16.91 8.78 -15.43
N LEU A 430 17.33 9.78 -14.64
CA LEU A 430 16.44 10.76 -14.03
C LEU A 430 15.91 11.81 -15.02
N ARG A 431 16.81 12.41 -15.80
CA ARG A 431 16.50 13.59 -16.62
C ARG A 431 16.04 13.25 -18.03
N VAL A 432 16.56 12.17 -18.61
CA VAL A 432 16.25 11.74 -19.98
C VAL A 432 15.19 10.64 -19.97
N ASN A 433 15.40 9.56 -19.22
CA ASN A 433 14.43 8.46 -19.15
C ASN A 433 13.27 8.72 -18.16
N ARG A 434 13.32 9.82 -17.39
CA ARG A 434 12.28 10.19 -16.41
C ARG A 434 11.95 9.09 -15.40
N ILE A 435 12.95 8.28 -15.05
CA ILE A 435 12.83 7.29 -13.98
C ILE A 435 12.67 7.99 -12.64
N ARG A 436 11.71 7.52 -11.84
CA ARG A 436 11.49 8.05 -10.49
C ARG A 436 12.75 7.87 -9.64
N PRO A 437 13.27 8.91 -8.96
CA PRO A 437 14.50 8.80 -8.17
C PRO A 437 14.48 7.68 -7.12
N GLN A 438 13.33 7.42 -6.52
CA GLN A 438 13.16 6.37 -5.50
C GLN A 438 13.34 4.95 -6.06
N ALA A 439 13.31 4.79 -7.39
CA ALA A 439 13.50 3.52 -8.08
C ALA A 439 14.97 3.22 -8.42
N ILE A 440 15.88 4.15 -8.11
CA ILE A 440 17.31 4.02 -8.35
C ILE A 440 18.03 3.71 -7.04
N LEU A 441 18.79 2.62 -7.04
CA LEU A 441 19.73 2.23 -5.99
C LEU A 441 21.16 2.33 -6.53
N VAL A 442 22.02 3.03 -5.80
CA VAL A 442 23.44 3.15 -6.09
C VAL A 442 24.23 2.59 -4.93
N LEU A 443 25.09 1.61 -5.20
CA LEU A 443 25.93 0.94 -4.22
C LEU A 443 27.39 1.32 -4.44
N CYS A 444 28.11 1.60 -3.35
CA CYS A 444 29.55 1.82 -3.36
C CYS A 444 30.21 0.95 -2.30
N PHE A 445 31.53 0.74 -2.39
CA PHE A 445 32.24 -0.06 -1.40
C PHE A 445 32.37 0.65 -0.05
N ASN A 446 32.79 1.93 -0.07
CA ASN A 446 33.07 2.72 1.13
C ASN A 446 32.21 4.00 1.23
N ARG A 447 32.24 4.65 2.41
CA ARG A 447 31.43 5.85 2.68
C ARG A 447 31.92 7.08 1.90
N SER A 448 33.23 7.23 1.69
CA SER A 448 33.80 8.35 0.94
C SER A 448 33.36 8.34 -0.52
N ALA A 449 33.30 7.18 -1.16
CA ALA A 449 32.74 6.97 -2.49
C ALA A 449 31.26 7.36 -2.55
N VAL A 450 30.46 6.96 -1.55
CA VAL A 450 29.06 7.41 -1.44
C VAL A 450 29.00 8.94 -1.43
N PHE A 451 29.74 9.62 -0.54
CA PHE A 451 29.69 11.09 -0.46
C PHE A 451 30.14 11.77 -1.76
N SER A 452 31.23 11.30 -2.35
CA SER A 452 31.75 11.79 -3.63
C SER A 452 30.72 11.65 -4.75
N LEU A 453 30.12 10.47 -4.89
CA LEU A 453 29.14 10.20 -5.92
C LEU A 453 27.85 11.00 -5.71
N ARG A 454 27.39 11.13 -4.45
CA ARG A 454 26.23 12.00 -4.13
C ARG A 454 26.48 13.46 -4.49
N ARG A 455 27.69 13.98 -4.27
CA ARG A 455 28.07 15.34 -4.66
C ARG A 455 28.01 15.51 -6.18
N LYS A 456 28.68 14.63 -6.93
CA LYS A 456 28.68 14.64 -8.41
C LYS A 456 27.25 14.53 -8.99
N MET A 457 26.44 13.60 -8.47
CA MET A 457 25.04 13.46 -8.89
C MET A 457 24.22 14.72 -8.57
N ARG A 458 24.42 15.32 -7.39
CA ARG A 458 23.72 16.57 -7.01
C ARG A 458 24.08 17.72 -7.94
N GLU A 459 25.34 17.83 -8.38
CA GLU A 459 25.74 18.84 -9.36
C GLU A 459 24.94 18.69 -10.67
N LEU A 460 24.71 17.45 -11.13
CA LEU A 460 23.98 17.17 -12.37
C LEU A 460 22.44 17.29 -12.25
N VAL A 461 21.84 16.78 -11.17
CA VAL A 461 20.36 16.70 -11.05
C VAL A 461 19.74 17.56 -9.95
N GLY A 462 20.55 18.26 -9.15
CA GLY A 462 20.08 19.16 -8.10
C GLY A 462 19.32 18.44 -6.98
N ARG A 463 18.17 19.00 -6.59
CA ARG A 463 17.37 18.54 -5.43
C ARG A 463 16.86 17.10 -5.57
N GLU A 464 16.67 16.59 -6.79
CA GLU A 464 16.18 15.23 -7.03
C GLU A 464 17.13 14.16 -6.48
N MET A 465 18.43 14.48 -6.37
CA MET A 465 19.42 13.60 -5.78
C MET A 465 19.07 13.19 -4.33
N SER A 466 18.38 14.04 -3.57
CA SER A 466 17.94 13.70 -2.20
C SER A 466 17.06 12.45 -2.12
N ARG A 467 16.40 12.09 -3.23
CA ARG A 467 15.46 10.97 -3.33
C ARG A 467 16.08 9.69 -3.90
N VAL A 468 17.30 9.77 -4.46
CA VAL A 468 18.07 8.60 -4.92
C VAL A 468 18.64 7.88 -3.71
N THR A 469 18.50 6.54 -3.66
CA THR A 469 19.14 5.76 -2.62
C THR A 469 20.60 5.51 -3.00
N THR A 470 21.54 6.08 -2.25
CA THR A 470 22.97 5.81 -2.39
C THR A 470 23.52 5.31 -1.05
N LEU A 471 24.04 4.08 -1.03
CA LEU A 471 24.46 3.38 0.18
C LEU A 471 25.74 2.58 -0.08
N THR A 472 26.41 2.17 0.99
CA THR A 472 27.35 1.05 0.91
C THR A 472 26.61 -0.28 1.00
N PHE A 473 27.27 -1.40 0.69
CA PHE A 473 26.71 -2.74 0.92
C PHE A 473 26.30 -2.94 2.38
N HIS A 474 27.16 -2.56 3.33
CA HIS A 474 26.84 -2.56 4.76
C HIS A 474 25.64 -1.67 5.09
N GLY A 475 25.56 -0.47 4.48
CA GLY A 475 24.45 0.46 4.66
C GLY A 475 23.12 -0.09 4.12
N LEU A 476 23.16 -0.83 3.01
CA LEU A 476 22.01 -1.55 2.47
C LEU A 476 21.60 -2.69 3.41
N ALA A 477 22.55 -3.53 3.85
CA ALA A 477 22.26 -4.64 4.76
C ALA A 477 21.58 -4.16 6.04
N LEU A 478 22.13 -3.13 6.70
CA LEU A 478 21.53 -2.49 7.86
C LEU A 478 20.11 -1.94 7.58
N ARG A 479 19.88 -1.42 6.37
CA ARG A 479 18.56 -0.91 5.99
C ARG A 479 17.54 -2.04 5.79
N LEU A 480 17.96 -3.14 5.17
CA LEU A 480 17.13 -4.32 4.94
C LEU A 480 16.77 -5.03 6.26
N THR A 481 17.72 -5.14 7.18
CA THR A 481 17.49 -5.75 8.50
C THR A 481 16.82 -4.80 9.49
N GLY A 482 16.54 -3.55 9.09
CA GLY A 482 15.93 -2.55 9.97
C GLY A 482 16.81 -2.09 11.14
N ARG A 483 18.09 -2.44 11.16
CA ARG A 483 19.05 -2.08 12.23
C ARG A 483 19.54 -0.65 12.07
N SER A 484 19.97 -0.01 13.15
CA SER A 484 20.54 1.35 13.13
C SER A 484 21.84 1.40 13.91
N LEU A 485 22.83 2.15 13.41
CA LEU A 485 24.08 2.39 14.14
C LEU A 485 24.05 3.68 14.98
N ALA A 486 23.00 4.50 14.85
CA ALA A 486 22.91 5.77 15.57
C ALA A 486 22.78 5.56 17.09
N THR A 487 22.07 4.52 17.50
CA THR A 487 21.89 4.16 18.93
C THR A 487 23.12 3.45 19.50
N ALA A 488 23.99 2.88 18.66
CA ALA A 488 25.24 2.24 19.08
C ALA A 488 26.28 3.25 19.61
N GLN A 489 26.12 4.56 19.37
CA GLN A 489 26.98 5.58 19.97
C GLN A 489 26.79 5.69 21.50
N ASN A 490 25.66 5.21 22.04
CA ASN A 490 25.41 5.12 23.49
C ASN A 490 25.83 3.76 24.08
N ARG A 491 26.23 2.79 23.25
CA ARG A 491 26.85 1.54 23.72
C ARG A 491 28.34 1.78 23.91
N ARG A 492 28.92 1.12 24.93
CA ARG A 492 30.37 1.12 25.16
C ARG A 492 31.07 0.85 23.81
N ARG A 493 32.08 1.66 23.48
CA ARG A 493 32.89 1.66 22.24
C ARG A 493 33.51 0.31 21.83
N ASN A 494 33.23 -0.80 22.52
CA ASN A 494 33.91 -2.09 22.40
C ASN A 494 33.07 -3.25 21.86
N ASP A 495 31.78 -3.07 21.53
CA ASP A 495 31.05 -4.11 20.78
C ASP A 495 31.31 -3.91 19.28
N ASP A 496 32.26 -4.67 18.74
CA ASP A 496 32.50 -4.74 17.31
C ASP A 496 31.20 -5.17 16.60
N ILE A 497 30.69 -4.30 15.74
CA ILE A 497 29.50 -4.59 14.94
C ILE A 497 29.85 -5.71 13.95
N ASP A 498 29.28 -6.90 14.14
CA ASP A 498 29.45 -8.01 13.20
C ASP A 498 28.65 -7.76 11.90
N PHE A 499 29.31 -7.07 10.97
CA PHE A 499 28.78 -6.82 9.63
C PHE A 499 28.59 -8.09 8.81
N ARG A 500 29.36 -9.16 9.06
CA ARG A 500 29.21 -10.44 8.33
C ARG A 500 27.88 -11.09 8.71
N ALA A 501 27.54 -11.12 10.00
CA ALA A 501 26.23 -11.61 10.45
C ALA A 501 25.08 -10.77 9.88
N ILE A 502 25.21 -9.43 9.86
CA ILE A 502 24.18 -8.54 9.30
C ILE A 502 23.97 -8.77 7.80
N ILE A 503 25.04 -9.00 7.04
CA ILE A 503 24.94 -9.33 5.61
C ILE A 503 24.24 -10.68 5.42
N LYS A 504 24.62 -11.71 6.18
CA LYS A 504 23.95 -13.03 6.14
C LYS A 504 22.46 -12.92 6.46
N ASP A 505 22.11 -12.13 7.47
CA ASP A 505 20.73 -11.82 7.83
C ASP A 505 19.98 -11.15 6.68
N ALA A 506 20.57 -10.13 6.06
CA ALA A 506 19.97 -9.43 4.92
C ALA A 506 19.73 -10.36 3.72
N ILE A 507 20.68 -11.26 3.43
CA ILE A 507 20.54 -12.28 2.37
C ILE A 507 19.41 -13.25 2.72
N ALA A 508 19.36 -13.76 3.96
CA ALA A 508 18.31 -14.67 4.41
C ALA A 508 16.93 -14.01 4.29
N LEU A 509 16.80 -12.72 4.63
CA LEU A 509 15.56 -11.96 4.44
C LEU A 509 15.16 -11.87 2.97
N LEU A 510 16.08 -11.50 2.08
CA LEU A 510 15.79 -11.41 0.64
C LEU A 510 15.41 -12.76 0.02
N LYS A 511 15.94 -13.86 0.56
CA LYS A 511 15.58 -15.23 0.16
C LYS A 511 14.29 -15.75 0.81
N GLY A 512 13.67 -14.99 1.71
CA GLY A 512 12.50 -15.44 2.48
C GLY A 512 12.80 -16.52 3.53
N GLN A 513 14.06 -16.69 3.91
CA GLN A 513 14.52 -17.69 4.88
C GLN A 513 14.39 -17.23 6.34
N LYS A 514 14.15 -15.93 6.55
CA LYS A 514 13.98 -15.32 7.88
C LYS A 514 12.64 -14.60 7.91
N ASP A 515 11.80 -14.94 8.88
CA ASP A 515 10.50 -14.31 9.07
C ASP A 515 10.62 -13.07 9.97
N VAL A 516 9.93 -12.01 9.58
CA VAL A 516 9.98 -10.70 10.23
C VAL A 516 8.57 -10.11 10.22
N VAL A 517 8.16 -9.55 11.36
CA VAL A 517 6.82 -8.99 11.52
C VAL A 517 6.58 -7.89 10.48
N GLY A 518 5.40 -7.92 9.87
CA GLY A 518 4.94 -6.89 8.94
C GLY A 518 5.40 -7.06 7.48
N LEU A 519 6.16 -8.11 7.12
CA LEU A 519 6.52 -8.35 5.71
C LEU A 519 5.48 -9.20 4.94
N GLY A 520 4.47 -9.75 5.63
CA GLY A 520 3.35 -10.51 5.04
C GLY A 520 3.76 -11.87 4.46
N ASP A 521 2.81 -12.56 3.81
CA ASP A 521 3.03 -13.87 3.16
C ASP A 521 3.70 -13.77 1.77
N GLY A 522 3.92 -12.55 1.26
CA GLY A 522 4.60 -12.33 -0.02
C GLY A 522 6.12 -12.54 0.10
N LEU A 523 6.81 -12.60 -1.04
CA LEU A 523 8.29 -12.64 -1.04
C LEU A 523 8.81 -11.37 -0.35
N PRO A 524 9.54 -11.47 0.78
CA PRO A 524 10.03 -10.28 1.50
C PRO A 524 10.88 -9.36 0.62
N ARG A 525 11.51 -9.92 -0.41
CA ARG A 525 12.22 -9.21 -1.47
C ARG A 525 11.38 -8.10 -2.11
N ASP A 526 10.12 -8.35 -2.43
CA ASP A 526 9.29 -7.40 -3.16
C ASP A 526 8.96 -6.18 -2.29
N THR A 527 8.70 -6.42 -1.01
CA THR A 527 8.48 -5.35 -0.01
C THR A 527 9.76 -4.55 0.26
N LEU A 528 10.91 -5.22 0.40
CA LEU A 528 12.16 -4.59 0.82
C LEU A 528 12.89 -3.86 -0.31
N ILE A 529 12.94 -4.46 -1.50
CA ILE A 529 13.71 -3.95 -2.64
C ILE A 529 12.90 -3.81 -3.93
N GLY A 530 11.62 -4.23 -3.99
CA GLY A 530 10.81 -4.18 -5.21
C GLY A 530 10.55 -2.77 -5.76
N ARG A 531 10.80 -1.72 -4.96
CA ARG A 531 10.80 -0.34 -5.47
C ARG A 531 11.95 -0.04 -6.43
N TYR A 532 13.07 -0.76 -6.33
CA TYR A 532 14.26 -0.52 -7.13
C TYR A 532 14.17 -1.27 -8.45
N SER A 533 14.08 -0.52 -9.55
CA SER A 533 14.14 -1.07 -10.91
C SER A 533 15.52 -0.91 -11.54
N HIS A 534 16.34 0.01 -11.02
CA HIS A 534 17.67 0.29 -11.54
C HIS A 534 18.69 0.25 -10.40
N ILE A 535 19.63 -0.68 -10.48
CA ILE A 535 20.69 -0.86 -9.48
C ILE A 535 22.03 -0.61 -10.17
N LEU A 536 22.79 0.35 -9.65
CA LEU A 536 24.13 0.67 -10.12
C LEU A 536 25.12 0.36 -9.01
N VAL A 537 26.25 -0.26 -9.35
CA VAL A 537 27.32 -0.59 -8.41
C VAL A 537 28.59 0.10 -8.88
N ASP A 538 29.12 0.98 -8.05
CA ASP A 538 30.43 1.59 -8.20
C ASP A 538 31.46 0.79 -7.39
N GLU A 539 32.64 0.56 -7.97
CA GLU A 539 33.72 -0.23 -7.36
C GLU A 539 33.33 -1.70 -7.08
N TYR A 540 33.02 -2.45 -8.14
CA TYR A 540 33.01 -3.91 -8.08
C TYR A 540 34.46 -4.39 -8.19
N GLN A 541 35.11 -4.65 -7.05
CA GLN A 541 36.46 -5.24 -6.98
C GLN A 541 36.32 -6.75 -6.70
N ASP A 542 37.12 -7.55 -7.42
CA ASP A 542 37.21 -9.02 -7.38
C ASP A 542 35.97 -9.81 -7.87
N ILE A 543 36.04 -10.28 -9.13
CA ILE A 543 35.26 -11.43 -9.65
C ILE A 543 36.18 -12.65 -9.62
#